data_AF-A0A183DJG9-F1
#
_entry.id   AF-A0A183DJG9-F1
#
_cell.length_a   1.000
_cell.length_b   1.000
_cell.length_c   1.000
_cell.angle_alpha   90.00
_cell.angle_beta   90.00
_cell.angle_gamma   90.00
#
_symmetry.space_group_name_H-M   'P 1'
#
loop_
_entity.id
_entity.type
_entity.pdbx_description
1 polymer ?
#
loop_
_entity_poly.entity_id
_entity_poly.type
_entity_poly.pdbx_seq_one_letter_code
_entity_poly.pdbx_strand_id
1 'polypeptide(L)'
;MRMFAPCPVTRLLDCVGGVSCLFGLVAMATTSQELYASLKALTTAVKTDKLICKHLISTRSYQILAMLLEGKSELLNSHILHLILSLVGTLDTSKDTVTIPNLSVFEDILCDLDVWKDASADLNRLIYEHFYELITDQNCENLGVIRRSSLPSRLLIRLYDNPMLIFAVNDIIFNLLAALLQPPADNLLLLKIGQLIAGTLPMPGSEQHEASYAFSIPDLQSALFASKTSSNFDRLLYDIYVRNRILNILANTLAHSSASNNLQ
;
A
#
# COMPACT_ATOMS: atom_id res chain seq x y z
N MET A 1 -51.49 10.55 -19.04
CA MET A 1 -50.20 11.14 -18.60
C MET A 1 -49.17 10.01 -18.54
N ARG A 2 -48.16 9.97 -19.42
CA ARG A 2 -47.08 8.98 -19.33
C ARG A 2 -46.05 9.48 -18.32
N MET A 3 -45.96 8.85 -17.16
CA MET A 3 -44.87 9.09 -16.21
C MET A 3 -43.66 8.28 -16.67
N PHE A 4 -42.58 8.96 -17.05
CA PHE A 4 -41.27 8.34 -17.12
C PHE A 4 -40.77 8.16 -15.69
N ALA A 5 -40.71 6.92 -15.23
CA ALA A 5 -39.97 6.56 -14.02
C ALA A 5 -38.56 6.14 -14.49
N PRO A 6 -37.55 7.02 -14.45
CA PRO A 6 -36.19 6.63 -14.82
C PRO A 6 -35.72 5.52 -13.88
N CYS A 7 -35.51 4.32 -14.40
CA CYS A 7 -34.84 3.26 -13.65
C CYS A 7 -33.33 3.55 -13.65
N PRO A 8 -32.65 3.48 -12.50
CA PRO A 8 -31.21 3.66 -12.47
C PRO A 8 -30.53 2.57 -13.31
N VAL A 9 -29.47 2.95 -14.03
CA VAL A 9 -28.70 2.05 -14.91
C VAL A 9 -28.21 0.80 -14.18
N THR A 10 -28.00 0.88 -12.87
CA THR A 10 -27.62 -0.26 -12.03
C THR A 10 -28.64 -1.39 -12.07
N ARG A 11 -29.94 -1.11 -12.22
CA ARG A 11 -30.97 -2.16 -12.39
C ARG A 11 -30.92 -2.86 -13.74
N LEU A 12 -30.33 -2.24 -14.77
CA LEU A 12 -30.10 -2.91 -16.05
C LEU A 12 -28.97 -3.94 -15.95
N LEU A 13 -28.03 -3.78 -15.01
CA LEU A 13 -26.97 -4.77 -14.79
C LEU A 13 -27.57 -6.11 -14.37
N ASP A 14 -28.61 -6.11 -13.53
CA ASP A 14 -29.29 -7.33 -13.09
C ASP A 14 -29.83 -8.16 -14.25
N CYS A 15 -30.21 -7.53 -15.38
CA CYS A 15 -30.68 -8.22 -16.57
C CYS A 15 -29.57 -8.94 -17.36
N VAL A 16 -28.31 -8.57 -17.16
CA VAL A 16 -27.16 -9.07 -17.94
C VAL A 16 -26.27 -10.01 -17.13
N GLY A 17 -26.57 -10.22 -15.84
CA GLY A 17 -25.76 -11.04 -14.92
C GLY A 17 -25.23 -10.27 -13.71
N GLY A 18 -25.71 -9.05 -13.49
CA GLY A 18 -25.40 -8.21 -12.33
C GLY A 18 -24.01 -7.58 -12.41
N VAL A 19 -23.47 -7.28 -11.23
CA VAL A 19 -22.17 -6.62 -11.07
C VAL A 19 -21.01 -7.49 -11.53
N SER A 20 -21.20 -8.83 -11.50
CA SER A 20 -20.23 -9.82 -11.97
C SER A 20 -19.81 -9.60 -13.43
N CYS A 21 -20.70 -9.06 -14.28
CA CYS A 21 -20.36 -8.71 -15.66
C CYS A 21 -19.28 -7.64 -15.74
N LEU A 22 -19.25 -6.70 -14.80
CA LEU A 22 -18.22 -5.65 -14.75
C LEU A 22 -16.86 -6.23 -14.37
N PHE A 23 -16.82 -7.24 -13.49
CA PHE A 23 -15.60 -8.01 -13.23
C PHE A 23 -15.15 -8.79 -14.48
N GLY A 24 -16.10 -9.33 -15.25
CA GLY A 24 -15.82 -9.94 -16.56
C GLY A 24 -15.16 -8.97 -17.53
N LEU A 25 -15.68 -7.73 -17.63
CA LEU A 25 -15.07 -6.68 -18.46
C LEU A 25 -13.65 -6.34 -18.00
N VAL A 26 -13.45 -6.19 -16.68
CA VAL A 26 -12.11 -5.99 -16.10
C VAL A 26 -11.20 -7.15 -16.49
N ALA A 27 -11.64 -8.40 -16.35
CA ALA A 27 -10.86 -9.59 -16.66
C ALA A 27 -10.47 -9.68 -18.15
N MET A 28 -11.38 -9.28 -19.04
CA MET A 28 -11.19 -9.32 -20.49
C MET A 28 -10.39 -8.13 -21.05
N ALA A 29 -10.19 -7.06 -20.27
CA ALA A 29 -9.46 -5.89 -20.74
C ALA A 29 -8.02 -6.25 -21.16
N THR A 30 -7.66 -5.85 -22.38
CA THR A 30 -6.34 -6.08 -22.98
C THR A 30 -5.52 -4.81 -23.09
N THR A 31 -6.17 -3.64 -22.99
CA THR A 31 -5.53 -2.33 -23.03
C THR A 31 -5.79 -1.54 -21.76
N SER A 32 -4.91 -0.59 -21.45
CA SER A 32 -5.09 0.30 -20.29
C SER A 32 -6.37 1.14 -20.38
N GLN A 33 -6.83 1.48 -21.60
CA GLN A 33 -8.08 2.20 -21.83
C GLN A 33 -9.31 1.34 -21.54
N GLU A 34 -9.33 0.08 -21.97
CA GLU A 34 -10.40 -0.88 -21.67
C GLU A 34 -10.49 -1.16 -20.17
N LEU A 35 -9.33 -1.34 -19.52
CA LEU A 35 -9.24 -1.56 -18.08
C LEU A 35 -9.80 -0.35 -17.33
N TYR A 36 -9.39 0.86 -17.72
CA TYR A 36 -9.90 2.09 -17.13
C TYR A 36 -11.42 2.25 -17.32
N ALA A 37 -11.95 2.01 -18.52
CA ALA A 37 -13.38 2.10 -18.79
C ALA A 37 -14.19 1.09 -17.95
N SER A 38 -13.69 -0.14 -17.83
CA SER A 38 -14.32 -1.21 -17.04
C SER A 38 -14.32 -0.89 -15.55
N LEU A 39 -13.18 -0.45 -15.02
CA LEU A 39 -13.06 0.02 -13.63
C LEU A 39 -13.95 1.23 -13.38
N LYS A 40 -14.06 2.16 -14.33
CA LYS A 40 -14.88 3.36 -14.18
C LYS A 40 -16.35 3.00 -14.12
N ALA A 41 -16.81 2.08 -14.96
CA ALA A 41 -18.16 1.53 -14.91
C ALA A 41 -18.44 0.86 -13.55
N LEU A 42 -17.49 0.05 -13.04
CA LEU A 42 -17.58 -0.56 -11.71
C LEU A 42 -17.66 0.50 -10.61
N THR A 43 -16.76 1.48 -10.60
CA THR A 43 -16.74 2.58 -9.63
C THR A 43 -18.04 3.37 -9.66
N THR A 44 -18.59 3.66 -10.84
CA THR A 44 -19.88 4.33 -10.96
C THR A 44 -21.02 3.47 -10.44
N ALA A 45 -21.05 2.17 -10.72
CA ALA A 45 -22.09 1.27 -10.22
C ALA A 45 -22.07 1.20 -8.68
N VAL A 46 -20.89 1.05 -8.06
CA VAL A 46 -20.72 1.03 -6.61
C VAL A 46 -21.11 2.37 -5.96
N LYS A 47 -20.75 3.50 -6.58
CA LYS A 47 -21.07 4.83 -6.04
C LYS A 47 -22.55 5.20 -6.18
N THR A 48 -23.23 4.70 -7.20
CA THR A 48 -24.64 5.02 -7.46
C THR A 48 -25.62 4.12 -6.71
N ASP A 49 -25.24 2.86 -6.42
CA ASP A 49 -26.11 1.91 -5.75
C ASP A 49 -25.46 1.29 -4.50
N LYS A 50 -26.00 1.65 -3.33
CA LYS A 50 -25.54 1.16 -2.04
C LYS A 50 -25.75 -0.36 -1.86
N LEU A 51 -26.72 -0.96 -2.55
CA LEU A 51 -26.96 -2.41 -2.48
C LEU A 51 -25.81 -3.16 -3.15
N ILE A 52 -25.35 -2.68 -4.31
CA ILE A 52 -24.18 -3.23 -5.01
C ILE A 52 -22.94 -3.11 -4.11
N CYS A 53 -22.69 -1.92 -3.55
CA CYS A 53 -21.57 -1.70 -2.64
C CYS A 53 -21.59 -2.67 -1.45
N LYS A 54 -22.73 -2.77 -0.75
CA LYS A 54 -22.90 -3.69 0.38
C LYS A 54 -22.73 -5.15 -0.02
N HIS A 55 -23.22 -5.54 -1.19
CA HIS A 55 -23.06 -6.88 -1.72
C HIS A 55 -21.58 -7.22 -1.91
N LEU A 56 -20.83 -6.38 -2.64
CA LEU A 56 -19.40 -6.60 -2.91
C LEU A 56 -18.54 -6.67 -1.64
N ILE A 57 -18.85 -5.83 -0.65
CA ILE A 57 -18.18 -5.87 0.67
C ILE A 57 -18.49 -7.20 1.37
N SER A 58 -19.76 -7.59 1.43
CA SER A 58 -20.19 -8.81 2.12
C SER A 58 -19.65 -10.09 1.48
N THR A 59 -19.46 -10.10 0.18
CA THR A 59 -18.92 -11.25 -0.58
C THR A 59 -17.41 -11.22 -0.74
N ARG A 60 -16.72 -10.22 -0.17
CA ARG A 60 -15.27 -9.99 -0.38
C ARG A 60 -14.88 -9.95 -1.86
N SER A 61 -15.79 -9.49 -2.72
CA SER A 61 -15.56 -9.45 -4.18
C SER A 61 -14.43 -8.51 -4.59
N TYR A 62 -14.02 -7.58 -3.73
CA TYR A 62 -12.83 -6.75 -3.96
C TYR A 62 -11.54 -7.57 -4.02
N GLN A 63 -11.44 -8.71 -3.35
CA GLN A 63 -10.28 -9.61 -3.48
C GLN A 63 -10.17 -10.19 -4.88
N ILE A 64 -11.31 -10.46 -5.53
CA ILE A 64 -11.34 -10.88 -6.94
C ILE A 64 -10.82 -9.74 -7.81
N LEU A 65 -11.21 -8.49 -7.53
CA LEU A 65 -10.70 -7.34 -8.27
C LEU A 65 -9.18 -7.21 -8.12
N ALA A 66 -8.65 -7.37 -6.90
CA ALA A 66 -7.21 -7.34 -6.62
C ALA A 66 -6.46 -8.39 -7.46
N MET A 67 -6.93 -9.64 -7.46
CA MET A 67 -6.34 -10.72 -8.26
C MET A 67 -6.38 -10.42 -9.77
N LEU A 68 -7.48 -9.85 -10.27
CA LEU A 68 -7.57 -9.44 -11.68
C LEU A 68 -6.60 -8.32 -12.04
N LEU A 69 -6.36 -7.39 -11.11
CA LEU A 69 -5.42 -6.28 -11.28
C LEU A 69 -3.97 -6.76 -11.21
N GLU A 70 -3.65 -7.69 -10.30
CA GLU A 70 -2.32 -8.31 -10.21
C GLU A 70 -1.91 -8.93 -11.56
N GLY A 71 -2.82 -9.68 -12.19
CA GLY A 71 -2.60 -10.25 -13.53
C GLY A 71 -2.56 -9.24 -14.68
N LYS A 72 -2.70 -7.93 -14.40
CA LYS A 72 -2.75 -6.83 -15.38
C LYS A 72 -1.79 -5.70 -15.01
N SER A 73 -0.72 -6.01 -14.29
CA SER A 73 0.30 -5.05 -13.84
C SER A 73 0.83 -4.15 -14.96
N GLU A 74 1.03 -4.69 -16.17
CA GLU A 74 1.49 -3.95 -17.36
C GLU A 74 0.50 -2.90 -17.87
N LEU A 75 -0.80 -3.08 -17.59
CA LEU A 75 -1.84 -2.13 -17.99
C LEU A 75 -2.01 -0.99 -16.99
N LEU A 76 -1.48 -1.13 -15.78
CA LEU A 76 -1.63 -0.16 -14.70
C LEU A 76 -0.85 1.12 -15.03
N ASN A 77 -1.48 2.25 -14.74
CA ASN A 77 -0.88 3.58 -14.85
C ASN A 77 -1.48 4.50 -13.78
N SER A 78 -1.00 5.74 -13.70
CA SER A 78 -1.39 6.67 -12.64
C SER A 78 -2.90 6.95 -12.64
N HIS A 79 -3.53 6.97 -13.81
CA HIS A 79 -4.95 7.26 -13.95
C HIS A 79 -5.79 6.11 -13.42
N ILE A 80 -5.37 4.87 -13.67
CA ILE A 80 -5.99 3.66 -13.12
C ILE A 80 -5.80 3.62 -11.59
N LEU A 81 -4.60 3.94 -11.09
CA LEU A 81 -4.35 4.02 -9.65
C LEU A 81 -5.29 5.05 -8.99
N HIS A 82 -5.37 6.27 -9.50
CA HIS A 82 -6.31 7.29 -8.99
C HIS A 82 -7.76 6.82 -9.00
N LEU A 83 -8.19 6.13 -10.05
CA LEU A 83 -9.53 5.57 -10.14
C LEU A 83 -9.78 4.50 -9.07
N ILE A 84 -8.78 3.64 -8.80
CA ILE A 84 -8.83 2.63 -7.74
C ILE A 84 -8.86 3.27 -6.36
N LEU A 85 -8.03 4.28 -6.10
CA LEU A 85 -8.09 5.05 -4.85
C LEU A 85 -9.48 5.68 -4.65
N SER A 86 -10.11 6.15 -5.73
CA SER A 86 -11.48 6.68 -5.69
C SER A 86 -12.57 5.61 -5.56
N LEU A 87 -12.31 4.37 -6.00
CA LEU A 87 -13.19 3.21 -5.80
C LEU A 87 -13.17 2.75 -4.34
N VAL A 88 -11.98 2.64 -3.76
CA VAL A 88 -11.79 2.31 -2.34
C VAL A 88 -12.30 3.44 -1.45
N GLY A 89 -12.28 4.68 -1.97
CA GLY A 89 -12.80 5.87 -1.31
C GLY A 89 -11.77 6.59 -0.44
N THR A 90 -10.49 6.22 -0.55
CA THR A 90 -9.36 6.92 0.07
C THR A 90 -8.92 8.14 -0.72
N LEU A 91 -9.51 8.40 -1.89
CA LEU A 91 -9.30 9.60 -2.68
C LEU A 91 -10.65 10.11 -3.18
N ASP A 92 -11.16 11.15 -2.53
CA ASP A 92 -12.42 11.79 -2.91
C ASP A 92 -12.22 13.31 -2.96
N THR A 93 -12.12 13.85 -4.17
CA THR A 93 -11.95 15.30 -4.41
C THR A 93 -13.14 16.14 -3.93
N SER A 94 -14.25 15.50 -3.55
CA SER A 94 -15.43 16.20 -3.02
C SER A 94 -15.44 16.36 -1.51
N LYS A 95 -14.51 15.70 -0.79
CA LYS A 95 -14.41 15.75 0.66
C LYS A 95 -13.15 16.51 1.06
N ASP A 96 -13.31 17.38 2.05
CA ASP A 96 -12.18 18.14 2.62
C ASP A 96 -11.25 17.25 3.47
N THR A 97 -11.72 16.06 3.89
CA THR A 97 -10.94 15.12 4.72
C THR A 97 -10.77 13.77 4.03
N VAL A 98 -9.55 13.23 4.10
CA VAL A 98 -9.21 11.93 3.54
C VAL A 98 -9.44 10.89 4.63
N THR A 99 -10.50 10.09 4.50
CA THR A 99 -10.83 9.05 5.49
C THR A 99 -10.83 7.68 4.82
N ILE A 100 -10.46 6.64 5.55
CA ILE A 100 -10.61 5.25 5.09
C ILE A 100 -12.05 4.81 5.38
N PRO A 101 -12.94 4.72 4.36
CA PRO A 101 -14.37 4.49 4.62
C PRO A 101 -14.67 3.05 5.02
N ASN A 102 -13.87 2.10 4.55
CA ASN A 102 -14.05 0.68 4.83
C ASN A 102 -12.69 -0.03 4.89
N LEU A 103 -12.35 -0.52 6.08
CA LEU A 103 -11.09 -1.21 6.31
C LEU A 103 -10.94 -2.47 5.46
N SER A 104 -12.00 -3.27 5.28
CA SER A 104 -11.90 -4.50 4.48
C SER A 104 -11.60 -4.23 3.01
N VAL A 105 -12.21 -3.21 2.41
CA VAL A 105 -11.95 -2.83 1.00
C VAL A 105 -10.55 -2.24 0.85
N PHE A 106 -10.12 -1.44 1.83
CA PHE A 106 -8.76 -0.92 1.89
C PHE A 106 -7.72 -2.04 1.97
N GLU A 107 -7.98 -3.06 2.80
CA GLU A 107 -7.11 -4.23 2.92
C GLU A 107 -7.09 -5.09 1.66
N ASP A 108 -8.26 -5.36 1.10
CA ASP A 108 -8.41 -6.27 -0.05
C ASP A 108 -7.76 -5.70 -1.33
N ILE A 109 -7.72 -4.38 -1.51
CA ILE A 109 -7.21 -3.74 -2.75
C ILE A 109 -5.85 -3.06 -2.56
N LEU A 110 -5.70 -2.21 -1.54
CA LEU A 110 -4.51 -1.36 -1.40
C LEU A 110 -3.45 -2.02 -0.53
N CYS A 111 -3.84 -2.65 0.58
CA CYS A 111 -2.85 -3.28 1.45
C CYS A 111 -2.22 -4.50 0.81
N ASP A 112 -2.87 -5.16 -0.15
CA ASP A 112 -2.26 -6.27 -0.88
C ASP A 112 -1.17 -5.78 -1.85
N LEU A 113 0.03 -5.59 -1.32
CA LEU A 113 1.18 -5.03 -2.05
C LEU A 113 1.60 -5.90 -3.24
N ASP A 114 1.18 -7.16 -3.30
CA ASP A 114 1.48 -8.04 -4.43
C ASP A 114 0.72 -7.65 -5.70
N VAL A 115 -0.43 -6.97 -5.58
CA VAL A 115 -1.16 -6.39 -6.74
C VAL A 115 -0.29 -5.38 -7.49
N TRP A 116 0.60 -4.69 -6.78
CA TRP A 116 1.38 -3.56 -7.27
C TRP A 116 2.84 -3.91 -7.52
N LYS A 117 3.25 -5.14 -7.19
CA LYS A 117 4.66 -5.56 -7.15
C LYS A 117 5.38 -5.42 -8.49
N ASP A 118 4.68 -5.73 -9.57
CA ASP A 118 5.19 -5.73 -10.95
C ASP A 118 4.84 -4.43 -11.69
N ALA A 119 4.20 -3.47 -11.01
CA ALA A 119 3.90 -2.16 -11.56
C ALA A 119 5.18 -1.32 -11.70
N SER A 120 5.12 -0.25 -12.49
CA SER A 120 6.27 0.64 -12.68
C SER A 120 6.76 1.26 -11.36
N ALA A 121 8.05 1.64 -11.31
CA ALA A 121 8.64 2.26 -10.13
C ALA A 121 7.90 3.55 -9.71
N ASP A 122 7.37 4.30 -10.67
CA ASP A 122 6.59 5.52 -10.39
C ASP A 122 5.23 5.20 -9.78
N LEU A 123 4.58 4.11 -10.16
CA LEU A 123 3.34 3.67 -9.51
C LEU A 123 3.57 3.19 -8.09
N ASN A 124 4.67 2.44 -7.89
CA ASN A 124 5.11 2.07 -6.55
C ASN A 124 5.40 3.31 -5.70
N ARG A 125 5.97 4.38 -6.28
CA ARG A 125 6.14 5.64 -5.55
C ARG A 125 4.80 6.25 -5.14
N LEU A 126 3.88 6.41 -6.09
CA LEU A 126 2.58 7.04 -5.87
C LEU A 126 1.74 6.32 -4.81
N ILE A 127 1.73 4.97 -4.80
CA ILE A 127 0.95 4.23 -3.80
C ILE A 127 1.53 4.36 -2.39
N TYR A 128 2.87 4.38 -2.25
CA TYR A 128 3.52 4.58 -0.95
C TYR A 128 3.38 6.02 -0.45
N GLU A 129 3.44 7.00 -1.35
CA GLU A 129 3.12 8.41 -1.04
C GLU A 129 1.69 8.54 -0.55
N HIS A 130 0.74 7.90 -1.23
CA HIS A 130 -0.66 7.88 -0.80
C HIS A 130 -0.84 7.27 0.59
N PHE A 131 -0.13 6.17 0.93
CA PHE A 131 -0.16 5.64 2.30
C PHE A 131 0.41 6.62 3.32
N TYR A 132 1.48 7.33 2.97
CA TYR A 132 2.08 8.32 3.86
C TYR A 132 1.12 9.48 4.10
N GLU A 133 0.52 10.04 3.04
CA GLU A 133 -0.50 11.09 3.10
C GLU A 133 -1.69 10.69 3.98
N LEU A 134 -2.18 9.45 3.84
CA LEU A 134 -3.27 8.94 4.67
C LEU A 134 -2.94 8.96 6.16
N ILE A 135 -1.68 8.69 6.53
CA ILE A 135 -1.25 8.67 7.93
C ILE A 135 -1.02 10.10 8.46
N THR A 136 -0.42 10.96 7.64
CA THR A 136 -0.04 12.32 8.05
C THR A 136 -1.16 13.35 7.87
N ASP A 137 -2.38 12.92 7.54
CA ASP A 137 -3.53 13.81 7.44
C ASP A 137 -3.80 14.51 8.79
N GLN A 138 -4.33 15.74 8.72
CA GLN A 138 -4.39 16.70 9.83
C GLN A 138 -5.13 16.18 11.06
N ASN A 139 -6.07 15.24 10.87
CA ASN A 139 -6.91 14.71 11.95
C ASN A 139 -6.35 13.41 12.56
N CYS A 140 -5.27 12.83 12.01
CA CYS A 140 -4.66 11.55 12.43
C CYS A 140 -5.64 10.36 12.58
N GLU A 141 -6.89 10.45 12.11
CA GLU A 141 -7.93 9.44 12.33
C GLU A 141 -7.59 8.10 11.65
N ASN A 142 -6.92 8.18 10.50
CA ASN A 142 -6.55 7.00 9.73
C ASN A 142 -5.39 6.23 10.36
N LEU A 143 -4.54 6.85 11.18
CA LEU A 143 -3.37 6.19 11.77
C LEU A 143 -3.78 4.95 12.56
N GLY A 144 -4.80 5.08 13.41
CA GLY A 144 -5.34 3.94 14.17
C GLY A 144 -5.99 2.87 13.30
N VAL A 145 -6.59 3.24 12.16
CA VAL A 145 -7.15 2.29 11.19
C VAL A 145 -6.04 1.53 10.47
N ILE A 146 -5.01 2.25 9.99
CA ILE A 146 -3.88 1.67 9.26
C ILE A 146 -3.05 0.75 10.15
N ARG A 147 -2.80 1.12 11.41
CA ARG A 147 -2.11 0.24 12.38
C ARG A 147 -2.82 -1.10 12.59
N ARG A 148 -4.15 -1.07 12.60
CA ARG A 148 -5.00 -2.27 12.73
C ARG A 148 -5.15 -3.05 11.42
N SER A 149 -4.74 -2.48 10.30
CA SER A 149 -4.80 -3.14 8.99
C SER A 149 -3.65 -4.12 8.78
N SER A 150 -3.71 -4.88 7.70
CA SER A 150 -2.59 -5.70 7.24
C SER A 150 -1.38 -4.91 6.69
N LEU A 151 -1.55 -3.61 6.39
CA LEU A 151 -0.52 -2.78 5.74
C LEU A 151 0.83 -2.80 6.48
N PRO A 152 0.93 -2.55 7.80
CA PRO A 152 2.23 -2.49 8.47
C PRO A 152 3.00 -3.81 8.36
N SER A 153 2.32 -4.94 8.48
CA SER A 153 2.95 -6.26 8.34
C SER A 153 3.44 -6.47 6.91
N ARG A 154 2.61 -6.13 5.92
CA ARG A 154 2.94 -6.29 4.51
C ARG A 154 4.09 -5.37 4.07
N LEU A 155 4.16 -4.15 4.59
CA LEU A 155 5.29 -3.23 4.35
C LEU A 155 6.62 -3.84 4.85
N LEU A 156 6.63 -4.37 6.07
CA LEU A 156 7.84 -4.96 6.66
C LEU A 156 8.29 -6.22 5.91
N ILE A 157 7.35 -7.11 5.57
CA ILE A 157 7.62 -8.31 4.77
C ILE A 157 8.13 -7.91 3.38
N ARG A 158 7.47 -6.96 2.72
CA ARG A 158 7.85 -6.51 1.38
C ARG A 158 9.23 -5.87 1.37
N LEU A 159 9.55 -5.05 2.38
CA LEU A 159 10.87 -4.47 2.57
C LEU A 159 11.92 -5.58 2.74
N TYR A 160 11.64 -6.63 3.51
CA TYR A 160 12.58 -7.73 3.67
C TYR A 160 12.76 -8.57 2.39
N ASP A 161 11.66 -9.00 1.76
CA ASP A 161 11.68 -9.99 0.68
C ASP A 161 12.06 -9.40 -0.68
N ASN A 162 11.77 -8.11 -0.91
CA ASN A 162 11.93 -7.48 -2.22
C ASN A 162 12.87 -6.28 -2.15
N PRO A 163 14.18 -6.51 -2.03
CA PRO A 163 15.13 -5.44 -1.73
C PRO A 163 15.25 -4.42 -2.88
N MET A 164 14.94 -4.82 -4.11
CA MET A 164 14.91 -3.93 -5.29
C MET A 164 13.89 -2.78 -5.16
N LEU A 165 12.85 -2.96 -4.34
CA LEU A 165 11.85 -1.92 -4.09
C LEU A 165 12.47 -0.63 -3.53
N ILE A 166 13.58 -0.75 -2.79
CA ILE A 166 14.23 0.41 -2.14
C ILE A 166 14.62 1.48 -3.15
N PHE A 167 14.97 1.10 -4.38
CA PHE A 167 15.37 2.03 -5.41
C PHE A 167 14.23 2.91 -5.94
N ALA A 168 12.97 2.53 -5.67
CA ALA A 168 11.79 3.31 -6.04
C ALA A 168 11.29 4.18 -4.87
N VAL A 169 11.28 3.65 -3.64
CA VAL A 169 10.52 4.22 -2.51
C VAL A 169 11.35 4.57 -1.27
N ASN A 170 12.69 4.57 -1.35
CA ASN A 170 13.61 4.66 -0.21
C ASN A 170 13.18 5.60 0.94
N ASP A 171 13.11 6.91 0.69
CA ASP A 171 12.78 7.87 1.75
C ASP A 171 11.33 7.75 2.20
N ILE A 172 10.42 7.45 1.26
CA ILE A 172 8.98 7.36 1.50
C ILE A 172 8.67 6.19 2.44
N ILE A 173 9.24 4.99 2.21
CA ILE A 173 8.98 3.83 3.06
C ILE A 173 9.51 4.04 4.49
N PHE A 174 10.65 4.70 4.65
CA PHE A 174 11.18 5.01 5.98
C PHE A 174 10.39 6.11 6.69
N ASN A 175 9.94 7.14 5.96
CA ASN A 175 9.03 8.16 6.50
C ASN A 175 7.68 7.54 6.90
N LEU A 176 7.17 6.61 6.10
CA LEU A 176 5.95 5.84 6.39
C LEU A 176 6.10 5.01 7.67
N LEU A 177 7.21 4.27 7.83
CA LEU A 177 7.50 3.53 9.05
C LEU A 177 7.64 4.45 10.27
N ALA A 178 8.30 5.61 10.12
CA ALA A 178 8.40 6.60 11.20
C ALA A 178 7.03 7.17 11.60
N ALA A 179 6.17 7.47 10.62
CA ALA A 179 4.81 7.95 10.86
C ALA A 179 3.95 6.88 11.56
N LEU A 180 4.07 5.61 11.14
CA LEU A 180 3.40 4.48 11.80
C LEU A 180 3.82 4.31 13.26
N LEU A 181 5.04 4.70 13.62
CA LEU A 181 5.60 4.62 14.96
C LEU A 181 5.33 5.84 15.85
N GLN A 182 4.58 6.84 15.40
CA GLN A 182 4.22 7.99 16.22
C GLN A 182 3.51 7.57 17.53
N PRO A 183 3.59 8.34 18.63
CA PRO A 183 2.78 8.06 19.83
C PRO A 183 1.27 8.12 19.54
N PRO A 184 0.40 7.34 20.21
CA PRO A 184 0.75 6.33 21.22
C PRO A 184 1.38 5.09 20.58
N ALA A 185 2.34 4.48 21.28
CA ALA A 185 3.11 3.34 20.75
C ALA A 185 2.23 2.10 20.49
N ASP A 186 2.41 1.49 19.32
CA ASP A 186 1.82 0.19 19.00
C ASP A 186 2.82 -0.93 19.30
N ASN A 187 2.57 -1.66 20.40
CA ASN A 187 3.44 -2.75 20.86
C ASN A 187 3.59 -3.87 19.81
N LEU A 188 2.53 -4.15 19.04
CA LEU A 188 2.57 -5.20 18.02
C LEU A 188 3.43 -4.76 16.83
N LEU A 189 3.31 -3.50 16.42
CA LEU A 189 4.17 -2.94 15.40
C LEU A 189 5.64 -2.95 15.83
N LEU A 190 5.93 -2.53 17.06
CA LEU A 190 7.28 -2.53 17.60
C LEU A 190 7.90 -3.94 17.60
N LEU A 191 7.11 -4.96 17.96
CA LEU A 191 7.54 -6.36 17.92
C LEU A 191 7.85 -6.82 16.49
N LYS A 192 6.98 -6.49 15.52
CA LYS A 192 7.21 -6.83 14.10
C LYS A 192 8.46 -6.15 13.54
N ILE A 193 8.71 -4.90 13.93
CA ILE A 193 9.94 -4.19 13.56
C ILE A 193 11.17 -4.86 14.19
N GLY A 194 11.08 -5.28 15.46
CA GLY A 194 12.14 -6.06 16.11
C GLY A 194 12.44 -7.37 15.38
N GLN A 195 11.41 -8.07 14.90
CA GLN A 195 11.57 -9.28 14.08
C GLN A 195 12.29 -8.98 12.76
N LEU A 196 11.94 -7.88 12.08
CA LEU A 196 12.61 -7.45 10.86
C LEU A 196 14.10 -7.16 11.12
N ILE A 197 14.41 -6.39 12.18
CA ILE A 197 15.80 -6.10 12.58
C ILE A 197 16.57 -7.40 12.84
N ALA A 198 15.99 -8.34 13.59
CA ALA A 198 16.61 -9.63 13.85
C ALA A 198 16.85 -10.44 12.56
N GLY A 199 15.91 -10.38 11.60
CA GLY A 199 16.03 -11.04 10.29
C GLY A 199 17.12 -10.46 9.38
N THR A 200 17.58 -9.24 9.64
CA THR A 200 18.69 -8.59 8.93
C THR A 200 20.07 -8.87 9.55
N LEU A 201 20.14 -9.68 10.61
CA LEU A 201 21.42 -10.09 11.20
C LEU A 201 22.04 -11.23 10.38
N PRO A 202 23.38 -11.25 10.23
CA PRO A 202 24.06 -12.35 9.57
C PRO A 202 23.86 -13.64 10.36
N MET A 203 23.67 -14.75 9.65
CA MET A 203 23.50 -16.06 10.27
C MET A 203 24.80 -16.44 11.02
N PRO A 204 24.71 -16.99 12.25
CA PRO A 204 25.90 -17.44 12.97
C PRO A 204 26.67 -18.48 12.15
N GLY A 205 27.96 -18.20 11.90
CA GLY A 205 28.85 -19.05 11.10
C GLY A 205 28.98 -18.63 9.62
N SER A 206 28.30 -17.58 9.18
CA SER A 206 28.49 -16.97 7.86
C SER A 206 29.82 -16.21 7.78
N GLU A 207 30.53 -16.27 6.64
CA GLU A 207 31.72 -15.46 6.37
C GLU A 207 31.39 -13.98 6.05
N GLN A 208 30.15 -13.57 6.27
CA GLN A 208 29.68 -12.20 6.05
C GLN A 208 30.15 -11.27 7.18
N HIS A 209 31.19 -10.49 6.90
CA HIS A 209 31.76 -9.56 7.86
C HIS A 209 31.19 -8.15 7.62
N GLU A 210 30.35 -7.67 8.53
CA GLU A 210 29.76 -6.32 8.41
C GLU A 210 30.81 -5.20 8.56
N ALA A 211 31.95 -5.49 9.19
CA ALA A 211 33.01 -4.53 9.47
C ALA A 211 33.68 -3.93 8.22
N SER A 212 33.49 -4.54 7.04
CA SER A 212 33.99 -3.99 5.77
C SER A 212 33.14 -2.85 5.21
N TYR A 213 31.92 -2.66 5.73
CA TYR A 213 31.00 -1.64 5.24
C TYR A 213 31.15 -0.32 5.99
N ALA A 214 30.68 0.76 5.36
CA ALA A 214 30.72 2.08 5.95
C ALA A 214 29.86 2.14 7.22
N PHE A 215 30.30 2.94 8.20
CA PHE A 215 29.56 3.13 9.45
C PHE A 215 28.35 4.07 9.28
N SER A 216 28.44 5.06 8.40
CA SER A 216 27.41 6.10 8.26
C SER A 216 26.28 5.67 7.32
N ILE A 217 25.04 6.01 7.67
CA ILE A 217 23.86 5.75 6.83
C ILE A 217 23.98 6.39 5.43
N PRO A 218 24.43 7.65 5.27
CA PRO A 218 24.61 8.27 3.95
C PRO A 218 25.62 7.53 3.04
N ASP A 219 26.72 7.04 3.62
CA ASP A 219 27.74 6.30 2.85
C ASP A 219 27.21 4.93 2.42
N LEU A 220 26.50 4.23 3.32
CA LEU A 220 25.81 2.97 3.00
C LEU A 220 24.81 3.15 1.87
N GLN A 221 24.01 4.22 1.91
CA GLN A 221 23.06 4.56 0.86
C GLN A 221 23.77 4.80 -0.46
N SER A 222 24.85 5.60 -0.45
CA SER A 222 25.61 5.92 -1.66
C SER A 222 26.20 4.66 -2.31
N ALA A 223 26.76 3.76 -1.50
CA ALA A 223 27.26 2.46 -1.96
C ALA A 223 26.13 1.58 -2.53
N LEU A 224 25.01 1.48 -1.83
CA LEU A 224 23.86 0.67 -2.25
C LEU A 224 23.28 1.18 -3.58
N PHE A 225 23.14 2.49 -3.75
CA PHE A 225 22.61 3.07 -4.97
C PHE A 225 23.60 3.01 -6.14
N ALA A 226 24.90 3.05 -5.87
CA ALA A 226 25.93 2.77 -6.87
C ALA A 226 25.84 1.32 -7.39
N SER A 227 25.46 0.36 -6.53
CA SER A 227 25.23 -1.04 -6.92
C SER A 227 23.91 -1.31 -7.65
N LYS A 228 23.05 -0.30 -7.90
CA LYS A 228 21.78 -0.51 -8.59
C LYS A 228 21.94 -1.15 -9.97
N THR A 229 23.05 -0.88 -10.65
CA THR A 229 23.36 -1.38 -12.01
C THR A 229 24.30 -2.59 -12.01
N SER A 230 24.76 -3.06 -10.84
CA SER A 230 25.63 -4.23 -10.77
C SER A 230 24.86 -5.52 -11.04
N SER A 231 25.54 -6.51 -11.63
CA SER A 231 24.96 -7.83 -11.95
C SER A 231 24.55 -8.62 -10.70
N ASN A 232 25.25 -8.39 -9.59
CA ASN A 232 24.95 -9.02 -8.30
C ASN A 232 24.45 -7.96 -7.33
N PHE A 233 23.32 -8.24 -6.70
CA PHE A 233 22.77 -7.43 -5.63
C PHE A 233 23.45 -7.78 -4.30
N ASP A 234 24.11 -6.81 -3.67
CA ASP A 234 24.71 -7.02 -2.35
C ASP A 234 23.63 -7.00 -1.27
N ARG A 235 23.17 -8.21 -0.91
CA ARG A 235 22.13 -8.39 0.10
C ARG A 235 22.58 -7.94 1.50
N LEU A 236 23.86 -8.14 1.84
CA LEU A 236 24.37 -7.80 3.16
C LEU A 236 24.44 -6.28 3.34
N LEU A 237 24.92 -5.56 2.32
CA LEU A 237 24.89 -4.08 2.30
C LEU A 237 23.46 -3.55 2.47
N TYR A 238 22.51 -4.15 1.76
CA TYR A 238 21.09 -3.81 1.87
C TYR A 238 20.55 -4.01 3.28
N ASP A 239 20.79 -5.19 3.87
CA ASP A 239 20.31 -5.54 5.21
C ASP A 239 20.90 -4.60 6.26
N ILE A 240 22.21 -4.28 6.18
CA ILE A 240 22.86 -3.28 7.06
C ILE A 240 22.23 -1.90 6.90
N TYR A 241 21.99 -1.46 5.66
CA TYR A 241 21.39 -0.16 5.37
C TYR A 241 19.97 -0.04 5.96
N VAL A 242 19.10 -1.01 5.66
CA VAL A 242 17.72 -1.03 6.16
C VAL A 242 17.69 -1.09 7.67
N ARG A 243 18.51 -1.96 8.28
CA ARG A 243 18.61 -2.09 9.73
C ARG A 243 19.02 -0.77 10.38
N ASN A 244 20.04 -0.11 9.87
CA ASN A 244 20.53 1.15 10.44
C ASN A 244 19.51 2.28 10.28
N ARG A 245 18.78 2.34 9.16
CA ARG A 245 17.66 3.28 8.95
C ARG A 245 16.56 3.07 9.98
N ILE A 246 16.12 1.83 10.19
CA ILE A 246 15.06 1.50 11.15
C ILE A 246 15.52 1.76 12.59
N LEU A 247 16.74 1.38 12.96
CA LEU A 247 17.30 1.66 14.28
C LEU A 247 17.37 3.17 14.55
N ASN A 248 17.75 3.97 13.55
CA ASN A 248 17.74 5.43 13.67
C ASN A 248 16.32 5.99 13.88
N ILE A 249 15.31 5.46 13.16
CA ILE A 249 13.90 5.82 13.38
C ILE A 249 13.50 5.49 14.83
N LEU A 250 13.76 4.26 15.30
CA LEU A 250 13.43 3.84 16.65
C LEU A 250 14.12 4.69 17.72
N ALA A 251 15.40 5.00 17.55
CA ALA A 251 16.16 5.85 18.46
C ALA A 251 15.52 7.24 18.57
N ASN A 252 15.13 7.84 17.44
CA ASN A 252 14.44 9.13 17.41
C ASN A 252 13.06 9.05 18.07
N THR A 253 12.27 8.02 17.75
CA THR A 253 10.96 7.81 18.37
C THR A 253 11.07 7.67 19.89
N LEU A 254 12.06 6.91 20.38
CA LEU A 254 12.29 6.71 21.81
C LEU A 254 12.76 8.00 22.50
N ALA A 255 13.68 8.75 21.88
CA ALA A 255 14.19 10.02 22.41
C ALA A 255 13.09 11.09 22.56
N HIS A 256 12.06 11.03 21.72
CA HIS A 256 10.91 11.93 21.75
C HIS A 256 9.64 11.32 22.37
N SER A 257 9.75 10.11 22.95
CA SER A 257 8.65 9.46 23.65
C SER A 257 8.56 9.94 25.10
N SER A 258 7.34 10.13 25.59
CA SER A 258 7.06 10.45 26.99
C SER A 258 5.86 9.64 27.48
N ALA A 259 5.80 9.35 28.78
CA ALA A 259 4.67 8.61 29.36
C ALA A 259 3.33 9.32 29.11
N SER A 260 3.31 10.66 29.09
CA SER A 260 2.11 11.45 28.79
C SER A 260 1.61 11.25 27.36
N ASN A 261 2.52 11.09 26.38
CA ASN A 261 2.16 10.93 24.97
C ASN A 261 1.66 9.52 24.64
N ASN A 262 1.90 8.54 25.52
CA ASN A 262 1.46 7.14 25.36
C ASN A 262 0.21 6.79 26.17
N LEU A 263 -0.26 7.71 27.03
CA LEU A 263 -1.48 7.54 27.85
C LEU A 263 -2.71 8.23 27.24
N GLN A 264 -2.55 8.95 26.13
CA GLN A 264 -3.63 9.50 25.29
C GLN A 264 -4.11 8.47 24.28
#